data_AF-A0A7C4YF82-F1
#
_entry.id   AF-A0A7C4YF82-F1
#
_cell.length_a   1.000
_cell.length_b   1.000
_cell.length_c   1.000
_cell.angle_alpha   90.00
_cell.angle_beta   90.00
_cell.angle_gamma   90.00
#
_symmetry.space_group_name_H-M   'P 1'
#
loop_
_entity.id
_entity.type
_entity.pdbx_description
1 polymer ?
#
loop_
_entity_poly.entity_id
_entity_poly.type
_entity_poly.pdbx_seq_one_letter_code
_entity_poly.pdbx_strand_id
1 'polypeptide(L)'
;MFRFVSKEKVLVVISLIFLISVLASAENVRICVWEGTQKPLLESFKGKYRGQLSLVKFNGKYFVINTMDIEEYLFGVIGKEMGPSWPFEALKAQAVCSRTLIYYYKEIAAKKKAI
;
A
#
# COMPACT_ATOMS: atom_id res chain seq x y z
N MET A 1 5.99 23.49 -43.28
CA MET A 1 5.01 22.49 -43.75
C MET A 1 3.97 22.30 -42.65
N PHE A 2 2.83 23.01 -42.71
CA PHE A 2 1.78 22.88 -41.69
C PHE A 2 0.98 21.61 -41.94
N ARG A 3 1.12 20.64 -41.04
CA ARG A 3 0.44 19.35 -41.11
C ARG A 3 -0.99 19.56 -40.59
N PHE A 4 -1.97 19.66 -41.48
CA PHE A 4 -3.38 19.77 -41.11
C PHE A 4 -3.79 18.50 -40.33
N VAL A 5 -4.22 18.69 -39.08
CA VAL A 5 -4.77 17.63 -38.24
C VAL A 5 -6.29 17.66 -38.38
N SER A 6 -6.92 16.52 -38.70
CA SER A 6 -8.38 16.44 -38.88
C SER A 6 -9.14 16.74 -37.58
N LYS A 7 -10.36 17.29 -37.69
CA LYS A 7 -11.21 17.66 -36.54
C LYS A 7 -11.43 16.50 -35.57
N GLU A 8 -11.56 15.28 -36.08
CA GLU A 8 -11.69 14.05 -35.30
C GLU A 8 -10.47 13.77 -34.43
N LYS A 9 -9.25 13.96 -34.97
CA LYS A 9 -8.00 13.77 -34.22
C LYS A 9 -7.86 14.82 -33.12
N VAL A 10 -8.27 16.06 -33.36
CA VAL A 10 -8.28 17.11 -32.33
C VAL A 10 -9.25 16.76 -31.20
N LEU A 11 -10.45 16.28 -31.54
CA LEU A 11 -11.46 15.88 -30.56
C LEU A 11 -10.98 14.71 -29.68
N VAL A 12 -10.34 13.71 -30.28
CA VAL A 12 -9.77 12.56 -29.55
C VAL A 12 -8.67 13.00 -28.58
N VAL A 13 -7.78 13.90 -29.00
CA VAL A 13 -6.69 14.40 -28.15
C VAL A 13 -7.24 15.21 -26.97
N ILE A 14 -8.25 16.06 -27.18
CA ILE A 14 -8.90 16.82 -26.10
C ILE A 14 -9.58 15.87 -25.11
N SER A 15 -10.32 14.87 -25.59
CA SER A 15 -10.97 13.87 -24.73
C SER A 15 -9.97 13.07 -23.90
N LEU A 16 -8.80 12.72 -24.46
CA LEU A 16 -7.75 12.01 -23.74
C LEU A 16 -7.10 12.90 -22.66
N ILE A 17 -6.83 14.17 -22.97
CA ILE A 17 -6.29 15.13 -22.00
C ILE A 17 -7.29 15.35 -20.85
N PHE A 18 -8.58 15.46 -21.17
CA PHE A 18 -9.64 15.62 -20.17
C PHE A 18 -9.78 14.37 -19.28
N LEU A 19 -9.69 13.17 -19.87
CA LEU A 19 -9.71 11.93 -19.08
C LEU A 19 -8.50 11.86 -18.14
N ILE A 20 -7.31 12.24 -18.62
CA ILE A 20 -6.09 12.28 -17.81
C ILE A 20 -6.21 13.31 -16.68
N SER A 21 -6.79 14.49 -16.93
CA SER A 21 -6.96 15.52 -15.90
C SER A 21 -7.98 15.12 -14.83
N VAL A 22 -9.08 14.47 -15.23
CA VAL A 22 -10.08 13.92 -14.30
C VAL A 22 -9.48 12.83 -13.42
N LEU A 23 -8.70 11.91 -14.01
CA LEU A 23 -7.97 10.88 -13.26
C LEU A 23 -6.90 11.50 -12.34
N ALA A 24 -6.22 12.57 -12.78
CA ALA A 24 -5.27 13.30 -11.96
C ALA A 24 -5.97 14.06 -10.82
N SER A 25 -7.23 14.44 -10.96
CA SER A 25 -8.04 15.07 -9.90
C SER A 25 -8.63 14.07 -8.90
N ALA A 26 -8.51 12.76 -9.12
CA ALA A 26 -8.97 11.77 -8.16
C ALA A 26 -8.23 11.98 -6.82
N GLU A 27 -8.99 12.37 -5.80
CA GLU A 27 -8.48 12.61 -4.45
C GLU A 27 -8.00 11.32 -3.79
N ASN A 28 -8.59 10.19 -4.22
CA ASN A 28 -8.34 8.85 -3.71
C ASN A 28 -8.09 7.88 -4.86
N VAL A 29 -6.83 7.44 -5.02
CA VAL A 29 -6.45 6.41 -5.99
C VAL A 29 -5.71 5.32 -5.24
N ARG A 30 -6.05 4.05 -5.47
CA ARG A 30 -5.29 2.91 -4.96
C ARG A 30 -4.93 2.00 -6.12
N ILE A 31 -3.64 1.75 -6.30
CA ILE A 31 -3.12 0.85 -7.31
C ILE A 31 -2.35 -0.25 -6.59
N CYS A 32 -2.77 -1.50 -6.76
CA CYS A 32 -1.99 -2.66 -6.32
C CYS A 32 -0.78 -2.80 -7.25
N VAL A 33 0.42 -2.70 -6.69
CA VAL A 33 1.69 -2.80 -7.43
C VAL A 33 2.25 -4.23 -7.32
N TRP A 34 1.92 -4.96 -6.27
CA TRP A 34 2.37 -6.34 -6.11
C TRP A 34 1.51 -7.11 -5.11
N GLU A 35 1.39 -8.41 -5.33
CA GLU A 35 0.70 -9.36 -4.45
C GLU A 35 1.59 -10.59 -4.21
N GLY A 36 1.71 -10.99 -2.94
CA GLY A 36 2.61 -12.00 -2.35
C GLY A 36 2.81 -13.31 -3.09
N THR A 37 1.85 -13.69 -3.92
CA THR A 37 1.80 -14.96 -4.64
C THR A 37 2.39 -14.88 -6.05
N GLN A 38 2.60 -13.68 -6.58
CA GLN A 38 3.06 -13.45 -7.95
C GLN A 38 4.51 -12.99 -8.03
N LYS A 39 5.16 -13.28 -9.17
CA LYS A 39 6.49 -12.77 -9.49
C LYS A 39 6.46 -11.24 -9.38
N PRO A 40 7.33 -10.62 -8.56
CA PRO A 40 7.28 -9.19 -8.34
C PRO A 40 7.53 -8.42 -9.62
N LEU A 41 6.81 -7.30 -9.79
CA LEU A 41 6.96 -6.40 -10.94
C LEU A 41 8.38 -5.81 -11.06
N LEU A 42 9.11 -5.73 -9.94
CA LEU A 42 10.51 -5.32 -9.90
C LEU A 42 11.31 -6.37 -9.14
N GLU A 43 12.41 -6.85 -9.73
CA GLU A 43 13.27 -7.88 -9.12
C GLU A 43 13.81 -7.44 -7.74
N SER A 44 13.96 -6.14 -7.52
CA SER A 44 14.39 -5.56 -6.24
C SER A 44 13.42 -5.77 -5.07
N PHE A 45 12.14 -6.09 -5.33
CA PHE A 45 11.13 -6.41 -4.31
C PHE A 45 11.06 -7.90 -3.97
N LYS A 46 11.70 -8.78 -4.75
CA LYS A 46 11.65 -10.23 -4.58
C LYS A 46 12.15 -10.65 -3.20
N GLY A 47 11.26 -11.29 -2.43
CA GLY A 47 11.55 -11.80 -1.09
C GLY A 47 11.77 -10.72 -0.01
N LYS A 48 11.56 -9.42 -0.31
CA LYS A 48 11.77 -8.34 0.67
C LYS A 48 10.51 -7.95 1.43
N TYR A 49 9.37 -8.02 0.77
CA TYR A 49 8.08 -7.63 1.33
C TYR A 49 7.13 -8.82 1.31
N ARG A 50 6.23 -8.89 2.29
CA ARG A 50 5.15 -9.89 2.38
C ARG A 50 3.80 -9.23 2.12
N GLY A 51 2.79 -10.02 1.78
CA GLY A 51 1.44 -9.51 1.51
C GLY A 51 1.34 -8.73 0.20
N GLN A 52 0.70 -7.56 0.23
CA GLN A 52 0.35 -6.74 -0.93
C GLN A 52 0.95 -5.35 -0.80
N LEU A 53 1.63 -4.86 -1.84
CA LEU A 53 2.08 -3.48 -1.93
C LEU A 53 1.12 -2.67 -2.80
N SER A 54 0.63 -1.56 -2.25
CA SER A 54 -0.27 -0.63 -2.93
C SER A 54 0.30 0.79 -2.92
N LEU A 55 0.20 1.48 -4.06
CA LEU A 55 0.40 2.92 -4.13
C LEU A 55 -0.96 3.59 -3.93
N VAL A 56 -1.07 4.45 -2.91
CA VAL A 56 -2.30 5.16 -2.56
C VAL A 56 -2.07 6.66 -2.69
N LYS A 57 -2.90 7.33 -3.48
CA LYS A 57 -3.05 8.79 -3.43
C LYS A 57 -4.18 9.12 -2.47
N PHE A 58 -3.91 9.97 -1.49
CA PHE A 58 -4.88 10.45 -0.50
C PHE A 58 -4.57 11.92 -0.17
N ASN A 59 -5.56 12.80 -0.29
CA ASN A 59 -5.43 14.25 -0.04
C ASN A 59 -4.20 14.88 -0.74
N GLY A 60 -4.01 14.56 -2.02
CA GLY A 60 -2.91 15.08 -2.83
C GLY A 60 -1.51 14.51 -2.51
N LYS A 61 -1.41 13.59 -1.55
CA LYS A 61 -0.16 12.91 -1.17
C LYS A 61 -0.16 11.47 -1.62
N TYR A 62 1.02 10.96 -1.96
CA TYR A 62 1.22 9.56 -2.33
C TYR A 62 1.81 8.79 -1.15
N PHE A 63 1.27 7.60 -0.90
CA PHE A 63 1.67 6.67 0.14
C PHE A 63 1.94 5.31 -0.47
N VAL A 64 3.03 4.67 -0.05
CA VAL A 64 3.24 3.25 -0.32
C VAL A 64 2.76 2.48 0.90
N ILE A 65 1.73 1.65 0.71
CA ILE A 65 1.11 0.87 1.77
C ILE A 65 1.40 -0.61 1.54
N ASN A 66 2.03 -1.24 2.52
CA ASN A 66 2.16 -2.69 2.57
C ASN A 66 1.04 -3.27 3.44
N THR A 67 0.14 -4.05 2.85
CA THR A 67 -0.93 -4.76 3.55
C THR A 67 -0.53 -6.22 3.70
N MET A 68 -0.55 -6.79 4.89
CA MET A 68 -0.17 -8.18 5.14
C MET A 68 -0.97 -8.76 6.30
N ASP A 69 -0.89 -10.07 6.51
CA ASP A 69 -1.49 -10.71 7.68
C ASP A 69 -0.76 -10.28 8.97
N ILE A 70 -1.50 -10.28 10.09
CA ILE A 70 -0.97 -9.86 11.39
C ILE A 70 0.19 -10.76 11.81
N GLU A 71 0.12 -12.07 11.59
CA GLU A 71 1.19 -12.99 12.00
C GLU A 71 2.47 -12.76 11.19
N GLU A 72 2.34 -12.46 9.90
CA GLU A 72 3.48 -12.10 9.05
C GLU A 72 4.14 -10.79 9.49
N TYR A 73 3.34 -9.82 9.94
CA TYR A 73 3.83 -8.56 10.49
C TYR A 73 4.60 -8.77 11.80
N LEU A 74 4.12 -9.66 12.67
CA LEU A 74 4.77 -9.95 13.95
C LEU A 74 6.18 -10.53 13.78
N PHE A 75 6.46 -11.29 12.71
CA PHE A 75 7.82 -11.75 12.43
C PHE A 75 8.81 -10.59 12.24
N GLY A 76 8.36 -9.50 11.61
CA GLY A 76 9.16 -8.29 11.43
C GLY A 76 9.34 -7.53 12.75
N VAL A 77 8.27 -7.34 13.51
CA VAL A 77 8.31 -6.62 14.79
C VAL A 77 9.20 -7.33 15.80
N ILE A 78 8.95 -8.62 16.05
CA ILE A 78 9.69 -9.38 17.05
C ILE A 78 11.18 -9.45 16.65
N GLY A 79 11.48 -9.74 15.39
CA GLY A 79 12.87 -9.80 14.93
C GLY A 79 13.62 -8.47 14.94
N LYS A 80 12.90 -7.33 14.92
CA LYS A 80 13.51 -5.99 14.96
C LYS A 80 13.70 -5.46 16.39
N GLU A 81 12.76 -5.77 17.29
CA GLU A 81 12.72 -5.25 18.66
C GLU A 81 13.44 -6.16 19.67
N MET A 82 13.53 -7.47 19.39
CA MET A 82 14.10 -8.46 20.30
C MET A 82 15.37 -9.07 19.72
N GLY A 83 16.40 -9.18 20.56
CA GLY A 83 17.67 -9.81 20.16
C GLY A 83 17.54 -11.33 20.03
N PRO A 84 18.40 -11.98 19.23
CA PRO A 84 18.34 -13.44 19.01
C PRO A 84 18.68 -14.26 20.27
N SER A 85 19.33 -13.66 21.27
CA SER A 85 19.70 -14.30 22.54
C SER A 85 18.64 -14.17 23.63
N TRP A 86 17.50 -13.53 23.35
CA TRP A 86 16.46 -13.32 24.35
C TRP A 86 15.73 -14.63 24.69
N PRO A 87 15.26 -14.81 25.93
CA PRO A 87 14.49 -15.99 26.31
C PRO A 87 13.26 -16.16 25.44
N PHE A 88 12.93 -17.42 25.08
CA PHE A 88 11.78 -17.73 24.24
C PHE A 88 10.46 -17.20 24.81
N GLU A 89 10.28 -17.22 26.14
CA GLU A 89 9.09 -16.68 26.79
C GLU A 89 8.98 -15.15 26.66
N ALA A 90 10.11 -14.43 26.59
CA ALA A 90 10.11 -13.00 26.32
C ALA A 90 9.64 -12.70 24.89
N LEU A 91 10.05 -13.53 23.91
CA LEU A 91 9.58 -13.42 22.53
C LEU A 91 8.06 -13.66 22.43
N LYS A 92 7.53 -14.65 23.17
CA LYS A 92 6.07 -14.89 23.23
C LYS A 92 5.33 -13.71 23.86
N ALA A 93 5.83 -13.19 24.98
CA ALA A 93 5.23 -12.04 25.63
C ALA A 93 5.18 -10.83 24.69
N GLN A 94 6.28 -10.55 23.97
CA GLN A 94 6.33 -9.48 22.98
C GLN A 94 5.35 -9.69 21.83
N ALA A 95 5.20 -10.93 21.35
CA ALA A 95 4.23 -11.28 20.31
C ALA A 95 2.80 -10.97 20.75
N VAL A 96 2.44 -11.34 21.99
CA VAL A 96 1.13 -11.05 22.58
C VAL A 96 0.92 -9.54 22.70
N CYS A 97 1.86 -8.81 23.30
CA CYS A 97 1.78 -7.35 23.45
C CYS A 97 1.60 -6.63 22.11
N SER A 98 2.41 -6.99 21.10
CA SER A 98 2.35 -6.39 19.77
C SER A 98 1.00 -6.68 19.09
N ARG A 99 0.51 -7.92 19.19
CA ARG A 99 -0.80 -8.32 18.64
C ARG A 99 -1.94 -7.53 19.30
N THR A 100 -1.93 -7.41 20.63
CA THR A 100 -2.93 -6.64 21.38
C THR A 100 -2.94 -5.17 20.94
N LEU A 101 -1.76 -4.56 20.75
CA LEU A 101 -1.65 -3.18 20.29
C LEU A 101 -2.26 -2.98 18.90
N ILE A 102 -2.02 -3.92 17.98
CA ILE A 102 -2.60 -3.88 16.63
C ILE A 102 -4.13 -3.92 16.69
N TYR A 103 -4.70 -4.85 17.46
CA TYR A 103 -6.16 -4.96 17.61
C TYR A 103 -6.76 -3.71 18.24
N TYR A 104 -6.11 -3.16 19.27
CA TYR A 104 -6.55 -1.90 19.90
C TYR A 104 -6.65 -0.75 18.89
N TYR A 105 -5.63 -0.55 18.05
CA TYR A 105 -5.70 0.50 17.01
C TYR A 105 -6.72 0.20 15.92
N LYS A 106 -6.91 -1.08 15.57
CA LYS A 106 -7.95 -1.50 14.62
C LYS A 106 -9.35 -1.14 15.13
N GLU A 107 -9.64 -1.36 16.41
CA GLU A 107 -10.91 -0.97 17.02
C GLU A 107 -11.12 0.54 17.02
N ILE A 108 -10.08 1.32 17.37
CA ILE A 108 -10.16 2.79 17.33
C ILE A 108 -10.43 3.28 15.91
N ALA A 109 -9.76 2.73 14.92
CA ALA A 109 -9.98 3.08 13.52
C ALA A 109 -11.39 2.72 13.05
N ALA A 110 -11.93 1.59 13.48
CA ALA A 110 -13.30 1.18 13.18
C ALA A 110 -14.34 2.14 13.78
N LYS A 111 -14.16 2.54 15.04
CA LYS A 111 -15.05 3.52 15.71
C LYS A 111 -15.05 4.88 15.02
N LYS A 112 -13.88 5.38 14.60
CA LYS A 112 -13.76 6.66 13.86
C LYS A 112 -14.47 6.66 12.51
N LYS A 113 -14.67 5.49 11.89
CA LYS A 113 -15.36 5.36 10.61
C LYS A 113 -16.90 5.28 10.76
N ALA A 114 -17.38 5.00 11.97
CA ALA A 114 -18.79 4.88 12.29
C ALA A 114 -19.43 6.18 12.79
N ILE A 115 -18.64 7.24 12.99
CA ILE A 115 -19.03 8.59 13.37
C ILE A 115 -18.89 9.46 12.13
#